data_AF-A0A1F6Z2P7-F1
#
_entry.id   AF-A0A1F6Z2P7-F1
#
_cell.length_a   1.000
_cell.length_b   1.000
_cell.length_c   1.000
_cell.angle_alpha   90.00
_cell.angle_beta   90.00
_cell.angle_gamma   90.00
#
_symmetry.space_group_name_H-M   'P 1'
#
loop_
_entity.id
_entity.type
_entity.pdbx_description
1 polymer ?
#
loop_
_entity_poly.entity_id
_entity_poly.type
_entity_poly.pdbx_seq_one_letter_code
_entity_poly.pdbx_strand_id
1 'polypeptide(L)'
;MKQFIFLYPIPQIINFEIENNGWREKKGIDFFKKKYKHTLNACIDVRYRQMDYKINYAIFDDTPVSEIINLHSSDTIIKVGLDFKTHTTKQSNREYPYPNQDYILNQLGEVSIIRIAGFHMWDCVERLAKRAYERRIDTLVDEDLTEFFTGRLRDPNFRINKYPTYNPRKDGQIGFKFFMEARRERPWLWQKY
;
A
#
# COMPACT_ATOMS: atom_id res chain seq x y z
N MET A 1 -0.72 -0.45 20.41
CA MET A 1 0.29 0.31 19.63
C MET A 1 -0.24 0.57 18.22
N LYS A 2 0.09 1.72 17.61
CA LYS A 2 -0.29 2.05 16.23
C LYS A 2 0.83 1.66 15.26
N GLN A 3 0.49 0.89 14.23
CA GLN A 3 1.43 0.42 13.22
C GLN A 3 0.96 0.84 11.83
N PHE A 4 1.87 1.40 11.04
CA PHE A 4 1.68 1.55 9.61
C PHE A 4 2.61 0.58 8.90
N ILE A 5 2.09 -0.18 7.95
CA ILE A 5 2.88 -1.09 7.13
C ILE A 5 2.64 -0.81 5.65
N PHE A 6 3.74 -0.57 4.93
CA PHE A 6 3.73 -0.43 3.48
C PHE A 6 4.31 -1.70 2.85
N LEU A 7 3.48 -2.40 2.06
CA LEU A 7 3.84 -3.65 1.42
C LEU A 7 4.60 -3.42 0.11
N TYR A 8 5.76 -4.06 0.06
CA TYR A 8 6.64 -4.22 -1.10
C TYR A 8 7.02 -2.93 -1.83
N PRO A 9 7.56 -1.93 -1.11
CA PRO A 9 8.17 -0.77 -1.76
C PRO A 9 9.55 -1.13 -2.34
N ILE A 10 9.61 -2.16 -3.18
CA ILE A 10 10.84 -2.69 -3.78
C ILE A 10 11.07 -2.06 -5.17
N PRO A 11 12.32 -1.97 -5.66
CA PRO A 11 12.61 -1.36 -6.96
C PRO A 11 11.79 -1.94 -8.12
N GLN A 12 11.60 -3.26 -8.16
CA GLN A 12 10.90 -3.95 -9.25
C GLN A 12 9.46 -3.46 -9.41
N ILE A 13 8.73 -3.32 -8.31
CA ILE A 13 7.32 -2.90 -8.33
C ILE A 13 7.23 -1.37 -8.52
N ILE A 14 8.01 -0.60 -7.77
CA ILE A 14 7.93 0.86 -7.84
C ILE A 14 8.39 1.39 -9.20
N ASN A 15 9.45 0.83 -9.78
CA ASN A 15 9.91 1.24 -11.11
C ASN A 15 8.86 0.90 -12.17
N PHE A 16 8.24 -0.28 -12.11
CA PHE A 16 7.14 -0.64 -13.00
C PHE A 16 5.97 0.35 -12.90
N GLU A 17 5.54 0.72 -11.68
CA GLU A 17 4.48 1.72 -11.47
C GLU A 17 4.86 3.09 -12.07
N ILE A 18 6.11 3.52 -11.87
CA ILE A 18 6.64 4.80 -12.37
C ILE A 18 6.77 4.79 -13.90
N GLU A 19 7.27 3.71 -14.49
CA GLU A 19 7.45 3.58 -15.93
C GLU A 19 6.11 3.53 -16.66
N ASN A 20 5.15 2.74 -16.16
CA ASN A 20 3.83 2.60 -16.78
C ASN A 20 2.94 3.82 -16.65
N ASN A 21 3.21 4.70 -15.69
CA ASN A 21 2.40 5.91 -15.47
C ASN A 21 3.15 7.20 -15.82
N GLY A 22 4.47 7.21 -15.76
CA GLY A 22 5.30 8.40 -15.93
C GLY A 22 5.39 8.88 -17.37
N TRP A 23 5.24 8.00 -18.36
CA TRP A 23 5.26 8.39 -19.78
C TRP A 23 4.11 9.35 -20.16
N ARG A 24 3.03 9.38 -19.38
CA ARG A 24 1.89 10.30 -19.57
C ARG A 24 2.14 11.69 -18.97
N GLU A 25 3.21 11.86 -18.21
CA GLU A 25 3.53 13.12 -17.56
C GLU A 25 4.20 14.07 -18.56
N LYS A 26 3.64 15.29 -18.73
CA LYS A 26 4.12 16.25 -19.74
C LYS A 26 5.59 16.62 -19.57
N LYS A 27 6.09 16.57 -18.33
CA LYS A 27 7.47 16.89 -17.96
C LYS A 27 8.40 15.66 -17.94
N GLY A 28 7.92 14.51 -18.43
CA GLY A 28 8.68 13.28 -18.55
C GLY A 28 8.73 12.43 -17.28
N ILE A 29 9.31 11.24 -17.42
CA ILE A 29 9.36 10.21 -16.38
C ILE A 29 10.15 10.65 -15.14
N ASP A 30 11.25 11.39 -15.30
CA ASP A 30 12.06 11.87 -14.17
C ASP A 30 11.30 12.85 -13.28
N PHE A 31 10.51 13.74 -13.90
CA PHE A 31 9.64 14.64 -13.15
C PHE A 31 8.57 13.85 -12.41
N PHE A 32 7.96 12.85 -13.06
CA PHE A 32 6.99 11.97 -12.42
C PHE A 32 7.59 11.21 -11.23
N LYS A 33 8.78 10.63 -11.40
CA LYS A 33 9.54 9.95 -10.33
C LYS A 33 9.77 10.86 -9.13
N LYS A 34 10.21 12.10 -9.35
CA LYS A 34 10.40 13.11 -8.28
C LYS A 34 9.08 13.43 -7.56
N LYS A 35 8.00 13.67 -8.32
CA LYS A 35 6.66 13.94 -7.77
C LYS A 35 6.13 12.76 -6.96
N TYR A 36 6.29 11.54 -7.47
CA TYR A 36 5.91 10.29 -6.82
C TYR A 36 6.64 10.14 -5.48
N LYS A 37 7.98 10.24 -5.50
CA LYS A 37 8.83 10.17 -4.30
C LYS A 37 8.43 11.20 -3.26
N HIS A 38 8.35 12.48 -3.66
CA HIS A 38 8.02 13.56 -2.73
C HIS A 38 6.65 13.35 -2.07
N THR A 39 5.64 13.06 -2.89
CA THR A 39 4.26 12.97 -2.41
C THR A 39 4.02 11.72 -1.55
N LEU A 40 4.58 10.57 -1.93
CA LEU A 40 4.42 9.32 -1.17
C LEU A 40 4.98 9.47 0.24
N ASN A 41 6.23 9.95 0.35
CA ASN A 41 6.87 10.15 1.64
C ASN A 41 6.17 11.22 2.48
N ALA A 42 5.66 12.30 1.86
CA ALA A 42 4.87 13.30 2.57
C ALA A 42 3.56 12.71 3.12
N CYS A 43 2.90 11.81 2.40
CA CYS A 43 1.71 11.11 2.90
C CYS A 43 2.07 10.21 4.08
N ILE A 44 3.13 9.41 3.97
CA ILE A 44 3.56 8.52 5.06
C ILE A 44 3.89 9.33 6.31
N ASP A 45 4.60 10.45 6.15
CA ASP A 45 4.99 11.30 7.25
C ASP A 45 3.79 11.93 7.95
N VAL A 46 2.94 12.65 7.21
CA VAL A 46 1.83 13.42 7.78
C VAL A 46 0.70 12.51 8.29
N ARG A 47 0.41 11.40 7.60
CA ARG A 47 -0.70 10.50 7.98
C ARG A 47 -0.34 9.56 9.13
N TYR A 48 0.93 9.16 9.24
CA TYR A 48 1.34 8.08 10.13
C TYR A 48 2.44 8.52 11.10
N ARG A 49 3.57 9.02 10.60
CA ARG A 49 4.71 9.33 11.49
C ARG A 49 4.36 10.42 12.50
N GLN A 50 3.77 11.52 12.04
CA GLN A 50 3.31 12.61 12.91
C GLN A 50 2.12 12.23 13.80
N MET A 51 1.46 11.11 13.50
CA MET A 51 0.29 10.60 14.21
C MET A 51 0.63 9.44 15.17
N ASP A 52 1.92 9.29 15.50
CA ASP A 52 2.48 8.31 16.43
C ASP A 52 2.30 6.84 15.98
N TYR A 53 2.36 6.62 14.67
CA TYR A 53 2.48 5.27 14.11
C TYR A 53 3.95 4.87 14.00
N LYS A 54 4.26 3.64 14.40
CA LYS A 54 5.50 2.99 13.99
C LYS A 54 5.42 2.64 12.50
N ILE A 55 6.45 3.00 11.75
CA ILE A 55 6.50 2.84 10.29
C ILE A 55 7.25 1.55 9.95
N ASN A 56 6.61 0.69 9.17
CA ASN A 56 7.15 -0.60 8.77
C ASN A 56 7.09 -0.75 7.24
N TYR A 57 8.14 -1.33 6.67
CA TYR A 57 8.22 -1.65 5.26
C TYR A 57 8.42 -3.16 5.11
N ALA A 58 7.42 -3.87 4.58
CA ALA A 58 7.53 -5.30 4.31
C ALA A 58 8.10 -5.51 2.90
N ILE A 59 9.17 -6.29 2.79
CA ILE A 59 9.86 -6.55 1.52
C ILE A 59 10.18 -8.03 1.36
N PHE A 60 10.34 -8.46 0.11
CA PHE A 60 10.84 -9.79 -0.20
C PHE A 60 12.29 -9.95 0.27
N ASP A 61 12.66 -11.18 0.57
CA ASP A 61 13.87 -11.46 1.36
C ASP A 61 15.16 -11.08 0.62
N ASP A 62 15.16 -11.26 -0.70
CA ASP A 62 16.25 -10.98 -1.64
C ASP A 62 16.23 -9.57 -2.23
N THR A 63 15.31 -8.70 -1.76
CA THR A 63 15.15 -7.35 -2.31
C THR A 63 15.52 -6.26 -1.31
N PRO A 64 16.06 -5.13 -1.79
CA PRO A 64 16.19 -3.91 -0.99
C PRO A 64 14.89 -3.10 -1.00
N VAL A 65 14.76 -2.17 -0.06
CA VAL A 65 13.77 -1.08 -0.16
C VAL A 65 14.17 -0.16 -1.32
N SER A 66 13.19 0.29 -2.10
CA SER A 66 13.39 1.23 -3.20
C SER A 66 13.90 2.59 -2.72
N GLU A 67 14.78 3.20 -3.51
CA GLU A 67 15.28 4.57 -3.31
C GLU A 67 14.19 5.66 -3.33
N ILE A 68 12.96 5.31 -3.73
CA ILE A 68 11.78 6.16 -3.66
C ILE A 68 11.32 6.35 -2.22
N ILE A 69 11.63 5.43 -1.32
CA ILE A 69 11.32 5.57 0.11
C ILE A 69 12.43 6.34 0.81
N ASN A 70 12.05 7.36 1.58
CA ASN A 70 12.93 8.04 2.51
C ASN A 70 12.87 7.29 3.84
N LEU A 71 13.76 6.31 4.01
CA LEU A 71 13.88 5.57 5.26
C LEU A 71 14.40 6.48 6.38
N HIS A 72 13.74 6.44 7.53
CA HIS A 72 14.23 7.02 8.78
C HIS A 72 14.84 5.92 9.66
N SER A 73 15.75 6.31 10.56
CA SER A 73 16.40 5.37 11.49
C SER A 73 15.43 4.67 12.45
N SER A 74 14.25 5.25 12.66
CA SER A 74 13.16 4.68 13.47
C SER A 74 12.27 3.69 12.70
N ASP A 75 12.39 3.63 11.38
CA ASP A 75 11.55 2.78 10.56
C ASP A 75 12.05 1.33 10.62
N THR A 76 11.13 0.37 10.54
CA THR A 76 11.47 -1.07 10.57
C THR A 76 11.30 -1.70 9.19
N ILE A 77 12.26 -2.53 8.81
CA ILE A 77 12.18 -3.35 7.59
C ILE A 77 11.81 -4.78 8.00
N ILE A 78 10.72 -5.30 7.43
CA ILE A 78 10.19 -6.64 7.68
C ILE A 78 10.49 -7.52 6.48
N LYS A 79 11.12 -8.66 6.73
CA LYS A 79 11.33 -9.71 5.74
C LYS A 79 10.12 -10.62 5.76
N VAL A 80 9.58 -10.95 4.59
CA VAL A 80 8.28 -11.65 4.49
C VAL A 80 8.43 -13.17 4.40
N GLY A 81 9.66 -13.69 4.43
CA GLY A 81 9.94 -15.12 4.42
C GLY A 81 9.81 -15.73 3.02
N LEU A 82 9.90 -14.90 1.98
CA LEU A 82 9.76 -15.29 0.58
C LEU A 82 10.61 -14.35 -0.29
N ASP A 83 11.31 -14.90 -1.28
CA ASP A 83 12.02 -14.12 -2.28
C ASP A 83 11.09 -13.70 -3.43
N PHE A 84 11.44 -12.60 -4.11
CA PHE A 84 10.60 -12.00 -5.14
C PHE A 84 10.44 -12.91 -6.36
N LYS A 85 11.49 -13.65 -6.73
CA LYS A 85 11.46 -14.55 -7.88
C LYS A 85 10.49 -15.71 -7.64
N THR A 86 10.52 -16.30 -6.45
CA THR A 86 9.59 -17.36 -6.06
C THR A 86 8.16 -16.84 -6.08
N HIS A 87 7.91 -15.66 -5.49
CA HIS A 87 6.58 -15.02 -5.51
C HIS A 87 6.03 -14.80 -6.93
N THR A 88 6.89 -14.45 -7.89
CA THR A 88 6.50 -14.14 -9.27
C THR A 88 6.58 -15.32 -10.23
N THR A 89 6.86 -16.53 -9.73
CA THR A 89 6.94 -17.76 -10.53
C THR A 89 5.80 -18.72 -10.16
N LYS A 90 5.00 -19.10 -11.16
CA LYS A 90 3.95 -20.13 -10.97
C LYS A 90 4.58 -21.46 -10.57
N GLN A 91 4.05 -22.05 -9.51
CA GLN A 91 4.43 -23.38 -9.06
C GLN A 91 3.78 -24.47 -9.94
N SER A 92 4.15 -25.74 -9.71
CA SER A 92 3.61 -26.89 -10.45
C SER A 92 2.08 -27.02 -10.36
N ASN A 93 1.48 -26.52 -9.28
CA ASN A 93 0.03 -26.45 -9.08
C ASN A 93 -0.65 -25.27 -9.84
N ARG A 94 0.11 -24.51 -10.64
CA ARG A 94 -0.32 -23.32 -11.39
C ARG A 94 -0.69 -22.09 -10.54
N GLU A 95 -0.38 -22.12 -9.25
CA GLU A 95 -0.59 -20.99 -8.34
C GLU A 95 0.71 -20.21 -8.10
N TYR A 96 0.56 -18.94 -7.71
CA TYR A 96 1.66 -18.13 -7.22
C TYR A 96 1.78 -18.30 -5.69
N PRO A 97 2.99 -18.48 -5.14
CA PRO A 97 3.17 -18.55 -3.71
C PRO A 97 3.05 -17.15 -3.10
N TYR A 98 2.35 -17.05 -1.97
CA TYR A 98 2.17 -15.80 -1.23
C TYR A 98 2.90 -15.85 0.10
N PRO A 99 3.43 -14.71 0.57
CA PRO A 99 3.95 -14.62 1.93
C PRO A 99 2.90 -14.97 2.98
N ASN A 100 3.34 -15.52 4.11
CA ASN A 100 2.46 -15.87 5.23
C ASN A 100 2.08 -14.61 6.02
N GLN A 101 0.78 -14.29 6.08
CA GLN A 101 0.29 -13.07 6.75
C GLN A 101 0.54 -13.10 8.26
N ASP A 102 0.44 -14.24 8.92
CA ASP A 102 0.74 -14.35 10.35
C ASP A 102 2.23 -14.16 10.63
N TYR A 103 3.09 -14.67 9.76
CA TYR A 103 4.54 -14.43 9.87
C TYR A 103 4.87 -12.94 9.79
N ILE A 104 4.24 -12.18 8.89
CA ILE A 104 4.40 -10.72 8.80
C ILE A 104 3.84 -10.02 10.04
N LEU A 105 2.60 -10.34 10.44
CA LEU A 105 1.93 -9.67 11.56
C LEU A 105 2.61 -9.94 12.90
N ASN A 106 3.18 -11.12 13.10
CA ASN A 106 3.90 -11.46 14.33
C ASN A 106 5.19 -10.65 14.51
N GLN A 107 5.82 -10.19 13.42
CA GLN A 107 7.00 -9.32 13.48
C GLN A 107 6.66 -7.89 13.93
N LEU A 108 5.38 -7.47 13.86
CA LEU A 108 4.94 -6.15 14.33
C LEU A 108 4.78 -6.07 15.85
N GLY A 109 4.84 -7.21 16.55
CA GLY A 109 4.60 -7.30 17.99
C GLY A 109 3.14 -7.03 18.37
N GLU A 110 2.91 -6.37 19.50
CA GLU A 110 1.56 -6.01 19.94
C GLU A 110 0.99 -4.85 19.13
N VAL A 111 -0.13 -5.08 18.44
CA VAL A 111 -0.78 -4.10 17.57
C VAL A 111 -2.23 -3.91 17.96
N SER A 112 -2.62 -2.67 18.24
CA SER A 112 -4.02 -2.32 18.52
C SER A 112 -4.70 -1.68 17.31
N ILE A 113 -3.93 -0.90 16.54
CA ILE A 113 -4.37 -0.23 15.32
C ILE A 113 -3.33 -0.47 14.24
N ILE A 114 -3.77 -0.92 13.07
CA ILE A 114 -2.92 -1.09 11.89
C ILE A 114 -3.50 -0.35 10.68
N ARG A 115 -2.63 0.34 9.96
CA ARG A 115 -2.93 0.95 8.66
C ARG A 115 -2.02 0.33 7.62
N ILE A 116 -2.60 -0.10 6.50
CA ILE A 116 -1.91 -0.93 5.51
C ILE A 116 -1.95 -0.22 4.16
N ALA A 117 -0.81 -0.14 3.49
CA ALA A 117 -0.66 0.42 2.15
C ALA A 117 0.31 -0.45 1.32
N GLY A 118 0.59 -0.05 0.08
CA GLY A 118 1.55 -0.74 -0.79
C GLY A 118 0.89 -1.61 -1.86
N PHE A 119 1.58 -2.66 -2.30
CA PHE A 119 1.23 -3.36 -3.54
C PHE A 119 0.95 -4.85 -3.31
N HIS A 120 0.02 -5.49 -4.03
CA HIS A 120 -1.13 -4.92 -4.74
C HIS A 120 -2.37 -4.94 -3.81
N MET A 121 -3.26 -3.96 -3.97
CA MET A 121 -4.44 -3.69 -3.13
C MET A 121 -5.33 -4.93 -3.03
N TRP A 122 -5.72 -5.49 -4.17
CA TRP A 122 -6.65 -6.62 -4.27
C TRP A 122 -6.02 -7.99 -4.06
N ASP A 123 -4.76 -8.04 -3.64
CA ASP A 123 -4.05 -9.28 -3.44
C ASP A 123 -3.30 -9.27 -2.12
N CYS A 124 -2.02 -8.91 -2.10
CA CYS A 124 -1.21 -8.96 -0.89
C CYS A 124 -1.67 -8.00 0.21
N VAL A 125 -2.11 -6.80 -0.13
CA VAL A 125 -2.66 -5.82 0.83
C VAL A 125 -3.96 -6.32 1.42
N GLU A 126 -4.91 -6.76 0.58
CA GLU A 126 -6.18 -7.32 1.04
C GLU A 126 -5.98 -8.54 1.92
N ARG A 127 -5.10 -9.48 1.55
CA ARG A 127 -4.81 -10.68 2.34
C ARG A 127 -4.29 -10.32 3.73
N LEU A 128 -3.33 -9.39 3.83
CA LEU A 128 -2.80 -8.95 5.12
C LEU A 128 -3.86 -8.22 5.95
N ALA A 129 -4.64 -7.33 5.31
CA ALA A 129 -5.69 -6.56 5.98
C ALA A 129 -6.81 -7.45 6.51
N LYS A 130 -7.26 -8.42 5.71
CA LYS A 130 -8.20 -9.45 6.14
C LYS A 130 -7.66 -10.20 7.34
N ARG A 131 -6.42 -10.67 7.29
CA ARG A 131 -5.83 -11.43 8.39
C ARG A 131 -5.67 -10.60 9.67
N ALA A 132 -5.28 -9.34 9.55
CA ALA A 132 -5.20 -8.43 10.70
C ALA A 132 -6.58 -8.19 11.34
N TYR A 133 -7.61 -8.02 10.50
CA TYR A 133 -8.99 -7.89 10.96
C TYR A 133 -9.49 -9.17 11.66
N GLU A 134 -9.22 -10.36 11.12
CA GLU A 134 -9.53 -11.65 11.76
C GLU A 134 -8.87 -11.80 13.14
N ARG A 135 -7.68 -11.20 13.31
CA ARG A 135 -6.97 -11.10 14.60
C ARG A 135 -7.50 -10.00 15.52
N ARG A 136 -8.64 -9.37 15.17
CA ARG A 136 -9.32 -8.31 15.93
C ARG A 136 -8.48 -7.05 16.11
N ILE A 137 -7.59 -6.75 15.17
CA ILE A 137 -6.86 -5.48 15.13
C ILE A 137 -7.73 -4.44 14.42
N ASP A 138 -7.82 -3.21 14.94
CA ASP A 138 -8.43 -2.09 14.21
C ASP A 138 -7.64 -1.86 12.93
N THR A 139 -8.22 -2.25 11.80
CA THR A 139 -7.53 -2.37 10.51
C THR A 139 -8.21 -1.50 9.47
N LEU A 140 -7.43 -0.68 8.77
CA LEU A 140 -7.86 0.01 7.56
C LEU A 140 -6.75 0.00 6.49
N VAL A 141 -7.16 -0.11 5.23
CA VAL A 141 -6.29 0.06 4.08
C VAL A 141 -6.30 1.53 3.64
N ASP A 142 -5.12 2.13 3.49
CA ASP A 142 -4.97 3.42 2.83
C ASP A 142 -4.92 3.21 1.32
N GLU A 143 -6.11 3.09 0.74
CA GLU A 143 -6.30 2.83 -0.69
C GLU A 143 -5.67 3.92 -1.57
N ASP A 144 -5.46 5.13 -1.05
CA ASP A 144 -4.77 6.17 -1.80
C ASP A 144 -3.29 5.84 -2.03
N LEU A 145 -2.67 5.03 -1.15
CA LEU A 145 -1.24 4.68 -1.17
C LEU A 145 -0.97 3.24 -1.65
N THR A 146 -1.87 2.67 -2.46
CA THR A 146 -1.67 1.39 -3.17
C THR A 146 -1.35 1.63 -4.65
N GLU A 147 -1.64 0.68 -5.56
CA GLU A 147 -1.58 0.91 -7.01
C GLU A 147 -2.46 2.08 -7.48
N PHE A 148 -3.43 2.54 -6.68
CA PHE A 148 -4.23 3.72 -7.02
C PHE A 148 -3.48 5.04 -6.87
N PHE A 149 -2.31 5.04 -6.21
CA PHE A 149 -1.55 6.26 -5.91
C PHE A 149 -1.18 7.05 -7.16
N THR A 150 -0.81 6.38 -8.25
CA THR A 150 -0.50 7.05 -9.54
C THR A 150 -1.71 7.81 -10.10
N GLY A 151 -2.91 7.27 -9.91
CA GLY A 151 -4.17 7.95 -10.19
C GLY A 151 -4.43 9.12 -9.23
N ARG A 152 -4.13 8.95 -7.94
CA ARG A 152 -4.25 10.02 -6.93
C ARG A 152 -3.35 11.21 -7.23
N LEU A 153 -2.12 11.00 -7.70
CA LEU A 153 -1.19 12.07 -8.08
C LEU A 153 -1.73 13.01 -9.17
N ARG A 154 -2.73 12.58 -9.94
CA ARG A 154 -3.38 13.36 -11.00
C ARG A 154 -4.71 13.96 -10.56
N ASP A 155 -5.21 13.59 -9.38
CA ASP A 155 -6.49 14.05 -8.87
C ASP A 155 -6.33 15.42 -8.17
N PRO A 156 -7.01 16.49 -8.62
CA PRO A 156 -6.91 17.82 -8.00
C PRO A 156 -7.46 17.85 -6.57
N ASN A 157 -8.26 16.85 -6.17
CA ASN A 157 -8.80 16.73 -4.82
C ASN A 157 -7.92 15.90 -3.88
N PHE A 158 -6.81 15.35 -4.38
CA PHE A 158 -5.85 14.64 -3.54
C PHE A 158 -5.29 15.58 -2.47
N ARG A 159 -5.18 15.06 -1.24
CA ARG A 159 -4.63 15.78 -0.09
C ARG A 159 -3.75 14.83 0.71
N ILE A 160 -2.54 15.26 1.00
CA ILE A 160 -1.54 14.43 1.66
C ILE A 160 -1.90 14.08 3.11
N ASN A 161 -2.68 14.92 3.79
CA ASN A 161 -2.97 14.82 5.22
C ASN A 161 -4.26 14.07 5.57
N LYS A 162 -4.99 13.55 4.57
CA LYS A 162 -6.23 12.82 4.78
C LYS A 162 -6.29 11.61 3.87
N TYR A 163 -7.01 10.57 4.27
CA TYR A 163 -7.42 9.47 3.42
C TYR A 163 -8.76 8.92 3.94
N PRO A 164 -9.60 8.35 3.05
CA PRO A 164 -9.46 8.38 1.59
C PRO A 164 -9.66 9.80 1.04
N THR A 165 -8.99 10.10 -0.07
CA THR A 165 -9.23 11.35 -0.82
C THR A 165 -10.06 11.12 -2.07
N TYR A 166 -10.17 9.87 -2.53
CA TYR A 166 -11.01 9.50 -3.65
C TYR A 166 -12.48 9.77 -3.36
N ASN A 167 -13.16 10.46 -4.29
CA ASN A 167 -14.60 10.57 -4.28
C ASN A 167 -15.20 9.56 -5.29
N PRO A 168 -15.76 8.43 -4.84
CA PRO A 168 -16.32 7.41 -5.73
C PRO A 168 -17.62 7.86 -6.43
N ARG A 169 -18.23 8.97 -6.01
CA ARG A 169 -19.44 9.52 -6.63
C ARG A 169 -19.15 10.27 -7.94
N LYS A 170 -17.87 10.56 -8.22
CA LYS A 170 -17.46 11.29 -9.44
C LYS A 170 -17.78 10.53 -10.73
N ASP A 171 -17.89 9.21 -10.64
CA ASP A 171 -18.19 8.31 -11.77
C ASP A 171 -19.70 8.03 -11.91
N GLY A 172 -20.53 8.84 -11.24
CA GLY A 172 -21.99 8.68 -11.22
C GLY A 172 -22.48 7.54 -10.32
N GLN A 173 -23.80 7.36 -10.29
CA GLN A 173 -24.46 6.41 -9.38
C GLN A 173 -24.06 4.95 -9.63
N ILE A 174 -23.87 4.58 -10.90
CA ILE A 174 -23.46 3.21 -11.28
C ILE A 174 -22.04 2.93 -10.80
N GLY A 175 -21.09 3.85 -11.04
CA GLY A 175 -19.72 3.72 -10.57
C GLY A 175 -19.65 3.65 -9.04
N PHE A 176 -20.43 4.49 -8.35
CA PHE A 176 -20.55 4.45 -6.90
C PHE A 176 -21.10 3.11 -6.39
N LYS A 177 -22.12 2.54 -7.06
CA LYS A 177 -22.67 1.23 -6.69
C LYS A 177 -21.61 0.13 -6.80
N PHE A 178 -20.90 0.02 -7.92
CA PHE A 178 -19.84 -0.97 -8.08
C PHE A 178 -18.71 -0.77 -7.07
N PHE A 179 -18.37 0.48 -6.77
CA PHE A 179 -17.38 0.81 -5.77
C PHE A 179 -17.79 0.29 -4.38
N MET A 180 -19.03 0.50 -3.96
CA MET A 180 -19.53 0.02 -2.67
C MET A 180 -19.71 -1.50 -2.64
N GLU A 181 -20.14 -2.10 -3.76
CA GLU A 181 -20.28 -3.55 -3.89
C GLU A 181 -18.93 -4.27 -3.74
N ALA A 182 -17.86 -3.72 -4.32
CA ALA A 182 -16.50 -4.20 -4.12
C ALA A 182 -16.00 -4.08 -2.67
N ARG A 183 -16.72 -3.41 -1.77
CA ARG A 183 -16.31 -3.16 -0.38
C ARG A 183 -17.22 -3.83 0.65
N ARG A 184 -18.39 -4.33 0.25
CA ARG A 184 -19.46 -4.83 1.14
C ARG A 184 -19.00 -5.84 2.19
N GLU A 185 -18.08 -6.73 1.84
CA GLU A 185 -17.60 -7.82 2.71
C GLU A 185 -16.14 -7.63 3.15
N ARG A 186 -15.64 -6.40 3.00
CA ARG A 186 -14.25 -6.02 3.25
C ARG A 186 -14.19 -4.88 4.26
N PRO A 187 -14.48 -5.11 5.56
CA PRO A 187 -14.56 -4.07 6.57
C PRO A 187 -13.24 -3.31 6.80
N TRP A 188 -12.11 -3.87 6.38
CA TRP A 188 -10.80 -3.20 6.35
C TRP A 188 -10.64 -2.19 5.21
N LEU A 189 -11.58 -2.13 4.26
CA LEU A 189 -11.67 -1.07 3.27
C LEU A 189 -12.62 0.03 3.78
N TRP A 190 -12.43 1.25 3.30
CA TRP A 190 -13.26 2.36 3.76
C TRP A 190 -14.72 2.19 3.30
N GLN A 191 -15.68 2.29 4.22
CA GLN A 191 -17.10 2.04 3.91
C GLN A 191 -17.96 3.31 3.88
N LYS A 192 -17.44 4.46 4.34
CA LYS A 192 -18.25 5.67 4.58
C LYS A 192 -17.91 6.77 3.56
N TYR A 193 -18.61 6.78 2.41
CA TYR A 193 -18.44 7.71 1.28
C TYR A 193 -19.71 8.46 0.87
#